data_AF-A0A9J7ERY4-F1
#
_entry.id   AF-A0A9J7ERY4-F1
#
_cell.length_a   1.000
_cell.length_b   1.000
_cell.length_c   1.000
_cell.angle_alpha   90.00
_cell.angle_beta   90.00
_cell.angle_gamma   90.00
#
_symmetry.space_group_name_H-M   'P 1'
#
loop_
_entity.id
_entity.type
_entity.pdbx_description
1 polymer ?
#
loop_
_entity_poly.entity_id
_entity_poly.type
_entity_poly.pdbx_seq_one_letter_code
_entity_poly.pdbx_strand_id
1 'polypeptide(L)'
;MALRDHIIKTHRKTSNMLYPCPKCHKVYKQGAQLRDHLKYVHLKLNRKVICEICGKVVPNKNAMKVHLRVHTGERPYECPVCMKGFISKDTMMKHRNYVHSTARPYVCDRCPKSFKGKHNLTQHERAVHDNETTTASQTLLSLGLIL
;
A
#
# COMPACT_ATOMS: atom_id res chain seq x y z
N MET A 1 24.36 23.55 -12.92
CA MET A 1 23.40 23.09 -13.94
C MET A 1 22.01 23.53 -13.52
N ALA A 2 21.33 24.39 -14.28
CA ALA A 2 20.00 24.88 -13.92
C ALA A 2 18.98 23.73 -13.97
N LEU A 3 18.03 23.70 -13.04
CA LEU A 3 16.94 22.70 -12.97
C LEU A 3 16.19 22.56 -14.31
N ARG A 4 16.08 23.67 -15.05
CA ARG A 4 15.50 23.72 -16.40
C ARG A 4 16.26 22.86 -17.41
N ASP A 5 17.58 22.86 -17.34
CA ASP A 5 18.44 22.13 -18.27
C ASP A 5 18.48 20.63 -17.97
N HIS A 6 18.35 20.24 -16.69
CA HIS A 6 18.19 18.84 -16.31
C HIS A 6 16.90 18.27 -16.90
N ILE A 7 15.77 18.97 -16.72
CA ILE A 7 14.45 18.54 -17.19
C ILE A 7 14.40 18.44 -18.73
N ILE A 8 15.03 19.39 -19.44
CA ILE A 8 15.09 19.40 -20.91
C ILE A 8 15.98 18.27 -21.45
N LYS A 9 17.03 17.84 -20.75
CA LYS A 9 17.92 16.78 -21.24
C LYS A 9 17.42 15.37 -20.93
N THR A 10 16.84 15.11 -19.76
CA THR A 10 16.46 13.75 -19.35
C THR A 10 15.07 13.32 -19.82
N HIS A 11 14.16 14.25 -20.10
CA HIS A 11 12.75 13.93 -20.36
C HIS A 11 12.26 14.27 -21.78
N ARG A 12 13.13 14.74 -22.67
CA ARG A 12 12.76 15.25 -24.01
C ARG A 12 12.76 14.20 -25.12
N LYS A 13 13.19 12.95 -24.86
CA LYS A 13 13.12 11.87 -25.86
C LYS A 13 11.94 10.96 -25.60
N THR A 14 10.74 11.47 -25.87
CA THR A 14 9.52 10.80 -26.38
C THR A 14 8.34 11.73 -26.09
N SER A 15 7.41 11.80 -27.03
CA SER A 15 6.24 12.69 -27.07
C SER A 15 5.19 12.39 -25.98
N ASN A 16 5.62 12.27 -24.72
CA ASN A 16 4.82 11.93 -23.57
C ASN A 16 5.02 13.03 -22.52
N MET A 17 4.12 14.02 -22.50
CA MET A 17 4.15 15.15 -21.58
C MET A 17 4.17 14.65 -20.13
N LEU A 18 5.32 14.74 -19.46
CA LEU A 18 5.47 14.36 -18.06
C LEU A 18 5.10 15.53 -17.15
N TYR A 19 4.51 15.23 -16.00
CA TYR A 19 3.94 16.19 -15.06
C TYR A 19 4.72 16.14 -13.73
N PRO A 20 5.78 16.95 -13.56
CA PRO A 20 6.54 16.99 -12.32
C PRO A 20 5.78 17.74 -11.21
N CYS A 21 5.87 17.25 -9.98
CA CYS A 21 5.33 17.96 -8.83
C CYS A 21 6.20 19.19 -8.50
N PRO A 22 5.62 20.41 -8.40
CA PRO A 22 6.38 21.61 -8.07
C PRO A 22 6.90 21.63 -6.61
N LYS A 23 6.38 20.76 -5.73
CA LYS A 23 6.75 20.74 -4.30
C LYS A 23 7.76 19.66 -3.94
N CYS A 24 7.70 18.49 -4.57
CA CYS A 24 8.57 17.35 -4.24
C CYS A 24 9.26 16.73 -5.46
N HIS A 25 9.07 17.30 -6.65
CA HIS A 25 9.68 16.88 -7.92
C HIS A 25 9.34 15.46 -8.39
N LYS A 26 8.43 14.76 -7.70
CA LYS A 26 7.91 13.47 -8.16
C LYS A 26 7.21 13.62 -9.51
N VAL A 27 7.56 12.77 -10.47
CA VAL A 27 7.09 12.85 -11.86
C VAL A 27 5.92 11.92 -12.10
N TYR A 28 4.91 12.42 -12.81
CA TYR A 28 3.70 11.69 -13.17
C TYR A 28 3.52 11.63 -14.68
N LYS A 29 2.90 10.55 -15.16
CA LYS A 29 2.62 10.34 -16.59
C LYS A 29 1.36 11.07 -17.07
N GLN A 30 0.50 11.51 -16.16
CA GLN A 30 -0.76 12.20 -16.48
C GLN A 30 -1.01 13.34 -15.50
N GLY A 31 -1.57 14.45 -15.99
CA GLY A 31 -1.89 15.61 -15.15
C GLY A 31 -2.88 15.30 -14.03
N ALA A 32 -3.82 14.36 -14.23
CA ALA A 32 -4.74 13.91 -13.19
C ALA A 32 -4.01 13.31 -11.98
N GLN A 33 -2.96 12.53 -12.22
CA GLN A 33 -2.16 11.91 -11.16
C GLN A 33 -1.37 12.96 -10.36
N LEU A 34 -0.84 13.99 -11.05
CA LEU A 34 -0.21 15.13 -10.38
C LEU A 34 -1.22 15.89 -9.53
N ARG A 35 -2.43 16.15 -10.03
CA ARG A 35 -3.50 16.82 -9.26
C ARG A 35 -3.88 16.04 -8.00
N ASP A 36 -4.08 14.73 -8.12
CA ASP A 36 -4.37 13.87 -6.97
C ASP A 36 -3.23 13.88 -5.96
N HIS A 37 -1.99 13.78 -6.43
CA HIS A 37 -0.82 13.89 -5.57
C HIS A 37 -0.78 15.20 -4.79
N LEU A 38 -0.96 16.35 -5.48
CA LEU A 38 -1.00 17.66 -4.82
C LEU A 38 -2.10 17.70 -3.77
N LYS A 39 -3.30 17.24 -4.12
CA LYS A 39 -4.49 17.21 -3.25
C LYS A 39 -4.26 16.39 -1.98
N TYR A 40 -3.74 15.16 -2.10
CA TYR A 40 -3.67 14.22 -0.99
C TYR A 40 -2.36 14.27 -0.20
N VAL A 41 -1.23 14.61 -0.85
CA VAL A 41 0.08 14.64 -0.19
C VAL A 41 0.40 16.03 0.34
N HIS A 42 0.19 17.08 -0.47
CA HIS A 42 0.62 18.43 -0.13
C HIS A 42 -0.48 19.30 0.47
N LEU A 43 -1.73 19.13 0.06
CA LEU A 43 -2.87 19.86 0.64
C LEU A 43 -3.58 19.04 1.73
N LYS A 44 -3.22 17.76 1.91
CA LYS A 44 -3.80 16.84 2.90
C LYS A 44 -5.35 16.81 2.90
N LEU A 45 -5.96 16.98 1.72
CA LEU A 45 -7.43 17.01 1.55
C LEU A 45 -8.08 15.61 1.67
N ASN A 46 -7.39 14.63 2.26
CA ASN A 46 -8.00 13.38 2.73
C ASN A 46 -8.87 13.68 3.97
N ARG A 47 -9.93 14.49 3.78
CA ARG A 47 -10.98 14.63 4.77
C ARG A 47 -11.60 13.25 4.93
N LYS A 48 -11.28 12.62 6.05
CA LYS A 48 -11.94 11.43 6.55
C LYS A 48 -13.46 11.62 6.38
N VAL A 49 -14.09 10.68 5.71
CA VAL A 49 -15.54 10.66 5.46
C VAL A 49 -16.15 9.67 6.44
N ILE A 50 -17.26 10.04 7.07
CA ILE A 50 -17.95 9.19 8.04
C ILE A 50 -19.13 8.54 7.33
N CYS A 51 -19.31 7.23 7.48
CA CYS A 51 -20.47 6.53 6.97
C CYS A 51 -21.66 6.84 7.88
N GLU A 52 -22.75 7.38 7.34
CA GLU A 52 -23.93 7.74 8.12
C GLU A 52 -24.71 6.52 8.60
N ILE A 53 -24.53 5.36 7.97
CA ILE A 53 -25.23 4.11 8.33
C ILE A 53 -24.57 3.43 9.53
N CYS A 54 -23.24 3.42 9.60
CA CYS A 54 -22.51 2.66 10.63
C CYS A 54 -21.43 3.46 11.39
N GLY A 55 -21.31 4.76 11.16
CA GLY A 55 -20.31 5.63 11.78
C GLY A 55 -18.87 5.37 11.35
N LYS A 56 -18.61 4.40 10.45
CA LYS A 56 -17.26 4.02 10.05
C LYS A 56 -16.56 5.16 9.32
N VAL A 57 -15.36 5.50 9.76
CA VAL A 57 -14.52 6.52 9.15
C VAL A 57 -13.68 5.93 8.02
N VAL A 58 -13.79 6.48 6.81
CA VAL A 58 -13.06 6.06 5.61
C VAL A 58 -12.23 7.22 5.04
N PRO A 59 -11.13 6.95 4.32
CA PRO A 59 -10.14 7.99 4.00
C PRO A 59 -10.59 9.04 2.98
N ASN A 60 -11.51 8.70 2.07
CA ASN A 60 -12.00 9.60 1.03
C ASN A 60 -13.35 9.16 0.47
N LYS A 61 -13.97 10.01 -0.36
CA LYS A 61 -15.29 9.76 -0.98
C LYS A 61 -15.31 8.52 -1.88
N ASN A 62 -14.21 8.19 -2.58
CA ASN A 62 -14.17 7.00 -3.44
C ASN A 62 -14.19 5.71 -2.59
N ALA A 63 -13.44 5.70 -1.49
CA ALA A 63 -13.50 4.60 -0.52
C ALA A 63 -14.91 4.48 0.11
N MET A 64 -15.61 5.62 0.33
CA MET A 64 -17.00 5.61 0.80
C MET A 64 -17.94 4.90 -0.19
N LYS A 65 -17.84 5.20 -1.50
CA LYS A 65 -18.68 4.54 -2.52
C LYS A 65 -18.53 3.02 -2.49
N VAL A 66 -17.31 2.51 -2.37
CA VAL A 66 -17.06 1.07 -2.25
C VAL A 66 -17.52 0.54 -0.90
N HIS A 67 -17.34 1.29 0.17
CA HIS A 67 -17.79 0.92 1.52
C HIS A 67 -19.31 0.71 1.56
N LEU A 68 -20.12 1.58 0.95
CA LEU A 68 -21.58 1.47 0.98
C LEU A 68 -22.11 0.12 0.45
N ARG A 69 -21.33 -0.60 -0.36
CA ARG A 69 -21.67 -1.97 -0.80
C ARG A 69 -21.77 -3.00 0.32
N VAL A 70 -21.14 -2.76 1.48
CA VAL A 70 -21.35 -3.62 2.66
C VAL A 70 -22.77 -3.52 3.20
N HIS A 71 -23.44 -2.39 2.97
CA HIS A 71 -24.82 -2.16 3.42
C HIS A 71 -25.83 -2.65 2.39
N THR A 72 -25.55 -2.45 1.10
CA THR A 72 -26.44 -2.91 0.03
C THR A 72 -26.30 -4.40 -0.29
N GLY A 73 -25.18 -5.02 0.10
CA GLY A 73 -24.86 -6.40 -0.27
C GLY A 73 -24.34 -6.55 -1.71
N GLU A 74 -24.16 -5.46 -2.46
CA GLU A 74 -23.68 -5.48 -3.84
C GLU A 74 -22.27 -6.10 -3.92
N ARG A 75 -22.10 -7.11 -4.78
CA ARG A 75 -20.83 -7.82 -4.98
C ARG A 75 -20.46 -7.91 -6.45
N PRO A 76 -20.03 -6.80 -7.08
CA PRO A 76 -19.85 -6.73 -8.54
C PRO A 76 -18.68 -7.57 -9.08
N TYR A 77 -17.81 -8.07 -8.19
CA TYR A 77 -16.59 -8.76 -8.59
C TYR A 77 -16.68 -10.23 -8.22
N GLU A 78 -16.79 -11.08 -9.22
CA GLU A 78 -16.89 -12.52 -9.03
C GLU A 78 -15.54 -13.19 -9.26
N CYS A 79 -15.26 -14.23 -8.48
CA CYS A 79 -14.11 -15.08 -8.73
C CYS A 79 -14.37 -15.92 -9.99
N PRO A 80 -13.50 -15.87 -11.01
CA PRO A 80 -13.72 -16.63 -12.24
C PRO A 80 -13.57 -18.15 -12.06
N VAL A 81 -13.14 -18.62 -10.88
CA VAL A 81 -12.93 -20.05 -10.60
C VAL A 81 -14.10 -20.65 -9.83
N CYS A 82 -14.64 -19.96 -8.83
CA CYS A 82 -15.70 -20.48 -7.95
C CYS A 82 -16.96 -19.62 -7.91
N MET A 83 -17.05 -18.58 -8.74
CA MET A 83 -18.18 -17.63 -8.85
C MET A 83 -18.52 -16.87 -7.55
N LYS A 84 -17.70 -16.98 -6.50
CA LYS A 84 -17.92 -16.24 -5.26
C LYS A 84 -17.82 -14.73 -5.51
N GLY A 85 -18.81 -13.96 -5.05
CA GLY A 85 -18.87 -12.50 -5.19
C GLY A 85 -18.15 -11.71 -4.10
N PHE A 86 -17.56 -10.58 -4.48
CA PHE A 86 -16.77 -9.68 -3.64
C PHE A 86 -17.13 -8.20 -3.88
N ILE A 87 -16.96 -7.41 -2.83
CA ILE A 87 -17.27 -5.96 -2.84
C ILE A 87 -16.25 -5.15 -3.67
N SER A 88 -15.00 -5.61 -3.74
CA SER A 88 -13.94 -4.95 -4.51
C SER A 88 -13.07 -5.95 -5.27
N LYS A 89 -12.54 -5.50 -6.42
CA LYS A 89 -11.62 -6.28 -7.26
C LYS A 89 -10.41 -6.78 -6.48
N ASP A 90 -9.83 -5.95 -5.61
CA ASP A 90 -8.66 -6.33 -4.80
C ASP A 90 -8.96 -7.48 -3.85
N THR A 91 -10.15 -7.48 -3.22
CA THR A 91 -10.55 -8.58 -2.33
C THR A 91 -10.79 -9.89 -3.09
N MET A 92 -11.39 -9.83 -4.28
CA MET A 92 -11.54 -10.98 -5.17
C MET A 92 -10.19 -11.54 -5.61
N MET A 93 -9.27 -10.67 -6.06
CA MET A 93 -7.94 -11.10 -6.52
C MET A 93 -7.12 -11.72 -5.40
N LYS A 94 -7.18 -11.15 -4.18
CA LYS A 94 -6.57 -11.77 -2.99
C LYS A 94 -7.16 -13.15 -2.77
N HIS A 95 -8.48 -13.28 -2.72
CA HIS A 95 -9.13 -14.59 -2.55
C HIS A 95 -8.64 -15.60 -3.60
N ARG A 96 -8.63 -15.22 -4.89
CA ARG A 96 -8.14 -16.09 -5.97
C ARG A 96 -6.71 -16.55 -5.72
N ASN A 97 -5.82 -15.63 -5.33
CA ASN A 97 -4.42 -15.96 -5.07
C ASN A 97 -4.24 -16.84 -3.83
N TYR A 98 -5.01 -16.64 -2.76
CA TYR A 98 -4.86 -17.44 -1.54
C TYR A 98 -5.52 -18.82 -1.64
N VAL A 99 -6.69 -18.90 -2.29
CA VAL A 99 -7.54 -20.10 -2.31
C VAL A 99 -7.26 -20.96 -3.53
N HIS A 100 -7.15 -20.36 -4.72
CA HIS A 100 -7.06 -21.12 -5.97
C HIS A 100 -5.64 -21.25 -6.53
N SER A 101 -4.69 -20.46 -6.04
CA SER A 101 -3.28 -20.59 -6.44
C SER A 101 -2.47 -21.43 -5.45
N THR A 102 -1.57 -22.25 -5.99
CA THR A 102 -0.52 -22.95 -5.24
C THR A 102 0.74 -22.09 -5.09
N ALA A 103 0.85 -20.98 -5.82
CA ALA A 103 2.03 -20.12 -5.81
C ALA A 103 2.28 -19.50 -4.43
N ARG A 104 3.55 -19.48 -4.02
CA ARG A 104 4.03 -18.87 -2.77
C ARG A 104 5.14 -17.87 -3.09
N PRO A 105 4.78 -16.69 -3.65
CA PRO A 105 5.76 -15.75 -4.19
C PRO A 105 6.56 -15.02 -3.11
N TYR A 106 6.18 -15.13 -1.83
CA TYR A 106 6.86 -14.48 -0.72
C TYR A 106 7.77 -15.49 -0.04
N VAL A 107 9.05 -15.47 -0.38
CA VAL A 107 10.08 -16.38 0.16
C VAL A 107 10.73 -15.72 1.37
N CYS A 108 11.06 -16.50 2.40
CA CYS A 108 11.88 -16.04 3.50
C CYS A 108 13.35 -16.05 3.10
N ASP A 109 14.08 -14.96 3.35
CA ASP A 109 15.49 -14.88 2.98
C ASP A 109 16.41 -15.64 3.95
N ARG A 110 15.90 -16.06 5.12
CA ARG A 110 16.67 -16.74 6.17
C ARG A 110 16.41 -18.25 6.23
N CYS A 111 15.38 -18.76 5.56
CA CYS A 111 15.06 -20.19 5.54
C CYS A 111 14.27 -20.59 4.28
N PRO A 112 14.16 -21.88 3.91
CA PRO A 112 13.53 -22.29 2.65
C PRO A 112 12.00 -22.15 2.62
N LYS A 113 11.38 -21.57 3.66
CA LYS A 113 9.92 -21.42 3.73
C LYS A 113 9.43 -20.30 2.81
N SER A 114 8.33 -20.57 2.12
CA SER A 114 7.63 -19.61 1.27
C SER A 114 6.15 -19.51 1.63
N PHE A 115 5.55 -18.36 1.34
CA PHE A 115 4.21 -17.98 1.78
C PHE A 115 3.38 -17.42 0.64
N LYS A 116 2.06 -17.59 0.73
CA LYS A 116 1.09 -17.02 -0.22
C LYS A 116 0.90 -15.51 -0.05
N GLY A 117 1.33 -14.95 1.09
CA GLY A 117 1.08 -13.57 1.48
C GLY A 117 2.25 -12.91 2.19
N LYS A 118 2.47 -11.62 1.92
CA LYS A 118 3.49 -10.81 2.62
C LYS A 118 3.28 -10.81 4.14
N HIS A 119 2.03 -10.69 4.59
CA HIS A 119 1.72 -10.70 6.03
C HIS A 119 2.15 -12.01 6.71
N ASN A 120 1.92 -13.15 6.06
CA ASN A 120 2.34 -14.45 6.57
C ASN A 120 3.87 -14.57 6.64
N LEU A 121 4.57 -14.06 5.62
CA LEU A 121 6.04 -13.99 5.65
C LEU A 121 6.52 -13.12 6.82
N THR A 122 6.01 -11.89 6.96
CA THR A 122 6.40 -10.99 8.06
C THR A 122 6.08 -11.58 9.44
N GLN A 123 4.95 -12.26 9.60
CA GLN A 123 4.62 -12.94 10.85
C GLN A 123 5.60 -14.10 11.13
N HIS A 124 5.95 -14.88 10.10
CA HIS A 124 6.93 -15.95 10.22
C HIS A 124 8.31 -15.41 10.60
N GLU A 125 8.78 -14.35 9.95
CA GLU A 125 10.06 -13.71 10.25
C GLU A 125 10.11 -13.25 11.71
N ARG A 126 9.05 -12.59 12.18
CA ARG A 126 8.94 -12.17 13.58
C ARG A 126 8.95 -13.34 14.56
N ALA A 127 8.20 -14.39 14.26
CA ALA A 127 8.04 -15.51 15.19
C ALA A 127 9.25 -16.47 15.23
N VAL A 128 10.03 -16.53 14.14
CA VAL A 128 11.07 -17.55 13.97
C VAL A 128 12.48 -16.94 13.89
N HIS A 129 12.60 -15.68 13.48
CA HIS A 129 13.88 -15.05 13.19
C HIS A 129 14.14 -13.74 13.96
N ASP A 130 13.18 -13.21 14.74
CA ASP A 130 13.34 -11.98 15.55
C ASP A 130 13.62 -12.25 17.04
N ASN A 131 14.38 -13.30 17.37
CA ASN A 131 14.91 -13.49 18.74
C ASN A 131 16.06 -12.51 19.10
N GLU A 132 16.34 -11.50 18.29
CA GLU A 132 17.44 -10.55 18.53
C GLU A 132 17.04 -9.06 18.55
N THR A 133 15.74 -8.75 18.64
CA THR A 133 15.29 -7.34 18.80
C THR A 133 14.99 -6.93 20.25
N THR A 134 15.14 -7.83 21.22
CA THR A 134 14.93 -7.51 22.65
C THR A 134 16.25 -7.27 23.42
N THR A 135 17.38 -7.81 22.98
CA THR A 135 18.67 -7.68 23.69
C THR A 135 19.36 -6.34 23.51
N ALA A 136 19.06 -5.56 22.45
CA ALA A 136 19.67 -4.25 22.22
C ALA A 136 19.02 -3.09 23.02
N SER A 137 17.87 -3.33 23.69
CA SER A 137 17.26 -2.35 24.61
C SER A 137 17.33 -2.76 26.08
N GLN A 138 17.80 -3.98 26.40
CA GLN A 138 18.01 -4.42 27.79
C GLN A 138 19.45 -4.27 28.29
N THR A 139 20.43 -4.04 27.40
CA THR A 139 21.83 -3.78 27.79
C THR A 139 22.14 -2.31 28.13
N LEU A 140 21.22 -1.37 27.87
CA LEU A 140 21.39 0.05 28.23
C LEU A 140 20.81 0.44 29.60
N LEU A 141 20.22 -0.50 30.34
CA LEU A 141 19.75 -0.30 31.72
C LEU A 141 20.58 -1.05 32.78
N SER A 142 21.61 -1.80 32.38
CA SER A 142 22.46 -2.60 33.29
C SER A 142 23.92 -2.15 33.40
N LEU A 143 24.35 -1.08 32.69
CA LEU A 143 25.66 -0.46 32.88
C LEU A 143 25.53 0.91 33.55
N GLY A 144 24.98 0.88 34.77
CA GLY A 144 25.19 1.94 35.75
C GLY A 144 26.65 1.97 36.20
N LEU A 145 27.52 2.56 35.38
CA LEU A 145 28.84 3.00 35.81
C LEU A 145 28.74 4.48 36.22
N ILE A 146 28.22 4.67 37.43
CA ILE A 146 28.67 5.75 38.30
C ILE A 146 29.98 5.25 38.91
N LEU A 147 31.09 5.87 38.51
CA LEU A 147 32.18 6.37 39.36
C LEU A 147 32.96 7.40 38.54
#